data_AF-A0AB38BD58-F1
#
_entry.id   AF-A0AB38BD58-F1
#
_cell.length_a   1.000
_cell.length_b   1.000
_cell.length_c   1.000
_cell.angle_alpha   90.00
_cell.angle_beta   90.00
_cell.angle_gamma   90.00
#
_symmetry.space_group_name_H-M   'P 1'
#
loop_
_entity.id
_entity.type
_entity.pdbx_description
1 polymer ?
#
loop_
_entity_poly.entity_id
_entity_poly.type
_entity_poly.pdbx_seq_one_letter_code
_entity_poly.pdbx_strand_id
1 'polypeptide(L)'
;MPSSRPLAVGAFVLVMALSTACSATRAPHPAGSGTPTPSGGATVPAAVRPPTANAAFDYQLGGAYPPPAGVRAVSRDRTAEPAPGLYNICYVNAFQAQPDATGLWKDRHPELLLRDGDGKPVIDKDWDEPLLDISTGAKRRALMDIVGPWIDGCAQAGFDAVEPDNLDSYERSGGRLTAGHATAFAQLLARRAHQQHLAVAQKNTTDLLP
;
A
#
# COMPACT_ATOMS: atom_id res chain seq x y z
N MET A 1 -15.39 43.27 -30.48
CA MET A 1 -16.76 42.88 -30.04
C MET A 1 -16.62 41.64 -29.16
N PRO A 2 -16.78 41.72 -27.83
CA PRO A 2 -16.77 40.53 -27.00
C PRO A 2 -18.17 39.92 -26.97
N SER A 3 -18.26 38.64 -27.33
CA SER A 3 -19.48 37.83 -27.28
C SER A 3 -19.71 37.39 -25.83
N SER A 4 -20.77 37.94 -25.22
CA SER A 4 -21.28 37.55 -23.91
C SER A 4 -22.03 36.22 -24.03
N ARG A 5 -21.63 35.20 -23.26
CA ARG A 5 -22.41 33.97 -23.07
C ARG A 5 -23.31 34.15 -21.84
N PRO A 6 -24.61 33.82 -21.89
CA PRO A 6 -25.50 33.98 -20.74
C PRO A 6 -25.26 32.87 -19.70
N LEU A 7 -25.24 33.25 -18.43
CA LEU A 7 -25.32 32.34 -17.29
C LEU A 7 -26.74 31.76 -17.22
N ALA A 8 -26.87 30.44 -17.34
CA ALA A 8 -28.09 29.73 -16.99
C ALA A 8 -28.09 29.47 -15.47
N VAL A 9 -29.01 30.11 -14.76
CA VAL A 9 -29.30 29.86 -13.35
C VAL A 9 -30.10 28.56 -13.25
N GLY A 10 -29.46 27.49 -12.81
CA GLY A 10 -30.12 26.21 -12.52
C GLY A 10 -30.85 26.28 -11.18
N ALA A 11 -32.17 26.10 -11.21
CA ALA A 11 -33.01 25.99 -10.02
C ALA A 11 -32.75 24.65 -9.31
N PHE A 12 -32.26 24.71 -8.06
CA PHE A 12 -32.14 23.55 -7.18
C PHE A 12 -33.51 23.25 -6.54
N VAL A 13 -34.13 22.14 -6.94
CA VAL A 13 -35.33 21.60 -6.28
C VAL A 13 -34.87 20.77 -5.08
N LEU A 14 -35.15 21.26 -3.88
CA LEU A 14 -34.93 20.58 -2.61
C LEU A 14 -36.02 19.52 -2.39
N VAL A 15 -35.68 18.24 -2.55
CA VAL A 15 -36.56 17.12 -2.20
C VAL A 15 -36.38 16.81 -0.71
N MET A 16 -37.36 17.19 0.12
CA MET A 16 -37.44 16.72 1.51
C MET A 16 -37.87 15.25 1.53
N ALA A 17 -36.99 14.37 1.99
CA ALA A 17 -37.34 12.99 2.32
C ALA A 17 -38.01 12.95 3.71
N LEU A 18 -39.29 12.56 3.74
CA LEU A 18 -40.03 12.27 4.97
C LEU A 18 -39.47 10.99 5.61
N SER A 19 -38.95 11.10 6.83
CA SER A 19 -38.58 9.97 7.69
C SER A 19 -39.82 9.35 8.32
N THR A 20 -40.22 8.16 7.86
CA THR A 20 -41.20 7.30 8.53
C THR A 20 -40.51 6.51 9.65
N ALA A 21 -40.83 6.86 10.89
CA ALA A 21 -40.40 6.13 12.08
C ALA A 21 -41.28 4.86 12.25
N CYS A 22 -40.71 3.69 11.97
CA CYS A 22 -41.32 2.42 12.34
C CYS A 22 -40.88 2.03 13.76
N SER A 23 -41.79 2.17 14.72
CA SER A 23 -41.63 1.60 16.06
C SER A 23 -41.85 0.08 15.99
N ALA A 24 -40.78 -0.70 16.17
CA ALA A 24 -40.86 -2.15 16.35
C ALA A 24 -40.61 -2.49 17.82
N THR A 25 -41.66 -2.94 18.50
CA THR A 25 -41.64 -3.53 19.83
C THR A 25 -40.80 -4.81 19.82
N ARG A 26 -39.69 -4.82 20.58
CA ARG A 26 -38.78 -5.96 20.71
C ARG A 26 -39.28 -6.89 21.82
N ALA A 27 -39.69 -8.11 21.45
CA ALA A 27 -39.89 -9.20 22.40
C ALA A 27 -38.53 -9.71 22.94
N PRO A 28 -38.44 -10.18 24.19
CA PRO A 28 -37.20 -10.72 24.74
C PRO A 28 -36.93 -12.12 24.17
N HIS A 29 -35.81 -12.28 23.46
CA HIS A 29 -35.30 -13.60 23.06
C HIS A 29 -34.53 -14.25 24.21
N PRO A 30 -34.64 -15.58 24.40
CA PRO A 30 -33.90 -16.30 25.42
C PRO A 30 -32.39 -16.29 25.08
N ALA A 31 -31.57 -16.07 26.10
CA ALA A 31 -30.12 -16.13 26.00
C ALA A 31 -29.69 -17.58 25.70
N GLY A 32 -29.40 -17.87 24.43
CA GLY A 32 -28.65 -19.05 24.04
C GLY A 32 -27.17 -18.80 24.29
N SER A 33 -26.60 -19.55 25.22
CA SER A 33 -25.16 -19.67 25.47
C SER A 33 -24.48 -20.38 24.30
N GLY A 34 -24.30 -19.65 23.19
CA GLY A 34 -23.43 -20.06 22.09
C GLY A 34 -22.00 -19.61 22.38
N THR A 35 -21.12 -20.54 22.71
CA THR A 35 -19.68 -20.31 22.72
C THR A 35 -19.25 -19.81 21.34
N PRO A 36 -18.57 -18.65 21.20
CA PRO A 36 -18.09 -18.21 19.90
C PRO A 36 -17.01 -19.19 19.43
N THR A 37 -17.28 -19.88 18.33
CA THR A 37 -16.27 -20.64 17.58
C THR A 37 -15.20 -19.64 17.11
N PRO A 38 -13.89 -19.93 17.28
CA PRO A 38 -12.87 -19.04 16.76
C PRO A 38 -12.98 -19.01 15.23
N SER A 39 -13.20 -17.83 14.64
CA SER A 39 -12.93 -17.61 13.23
C SER A 39 -11.48 -18.05 12.97
N GLY A 40 -11.29 -18.96 12.02
CA GLY A 40 -9.98 -19.46 11.63
C GLY A 40 -9.07 -18.30 11.27
N GLY A 41 -8.17 -17.93 12.17
CA GLY A 41 -7.08 -17.02 11.87
C GLY A 41 -6.24 -17.64 10.77
N ALA A 42 -5.93 -16.87 9.74
CA ALA A 42 -5.02 -17.28 8.69
C ALA A 42 -3.72 -17.79 9.35
N THR A 43 -3.42 -19.07 9.18
CA THR A 43 -2.18 -19.67 9.68
C THR A 43 -1.02 -18.99 8.94
N VAL A 44 -0.18 -18.26 9.67
CA VAL A 44 1.04 -17.68 9.11
C VAL A 44 1.94 -18.84 8.64
N PRO A 45 2.41 -18.84 7.38
CA PRO A 45 3.30 -19.89 6.86
C PRO A 45 4.57 -20.00 7.71
N ALA A 46 5.09 -21.22 7.92
CA ALA A 46 6.31 -21.44 8.70
C ALA A 46 7.62 -21.17 7.93
N ALA A 47 7.52 -20.92 6.61
CA ALA A 47 8.66 -20.70 5.73
C ALA A 47 8.26 -19.82 4.55
N VAL A 48 9.26 -19.10 3.98
CA VAL A 48 9.08 -18.31 2.77
C VAL A 48 8.71 -19.22 1.61
N ARG A 49 7.55 -18.95 0.98
CA ARG A 49 7.09 -19.68 -0.21
C ARG A 49 7.44 -18.88 -1.47
N PRO A 50 8.35 -19.35 -2.34
CA PRO A 50 8.61 -18.66 -3.60
C PRO A 50 7.41 -18.82 -4.57
N PRO A 51 7.23 -17.89 -5.51
CA PRO A 51 6.24 -18.05 -6.58
C PRO A 51 6.66 -19.20 -7.51
N THR A 52 5.67 -19.79 -8.20
CA THR A 52 5.97 -20.71 -9.31
C THR A 52 6.52 -19.91 -10.49
N ALA A 53 7.64 -20.34 -11.05
CA ALA A 53 8.22 -19.71 -12.23
C ALA A 53 7.21 -19.68 -13.39
N ASN A 54 7.16 -18.56 -14.12
CA ASN A 54 6.24 -18.34 -15.26
C ASN A 54 4.74 -18.45 -14.90
N ALA A 55 4.38 -18.28 -13.62
CA ALA A 55 2.99 -18.14 -13.23
C ALA A 55 2.32 -16.99 -14.00
N ALA A 56 1.15 -17.24 -14.60
CA ALA A 56 0.36 -16.19 -15.21
C ALA A 56 0.00 -15.14 -14.14
N PHE A 57 0.40 -13.90 -14.39
CA PHE A 57 0.38 -12.81 -13.42
C PHE A 57 -0.63 -11.74 -13.82
N ASP A 58 -1.32 -11.18 -12.83
CA ASP A 58 -2.25 -10.06 -12.98
C ASP A 58 -1.93 -8.94 -11.99
N TYR A 59 -1.88 -7.69 -12.47
CA TYR A 59 -1.43 -6.56 -11.65
C TYR A 59 -2.58 -5.61 -11.32
N GLN A 60 -3.10 -5.70 -10.10
CA GLN A 60 -4.37 -5.11 -9.68
C GLN A 60 -4.19 -3.92 -8.71
N LEU A 61 -3.36 -2.94 -9.09
CA LEU A 61 -3.16 -1.72 -8.27
C LEU A 61 -4.27 -0.69 -8.43
N GLY A 62 -5.03 -0.72 -9.54
CA GLY A 62 -6.20 0.13 -9.75
C GLY A 62 -7.44 -0.29 -8.93
N GLY A 63 -7.30 -1.31 -8.10
CA GLY A 63 -8.38 -1.92 -7.32
C GLY A 63 -8.47 -3.42 -7.53
N ALA A 64 -8.87 -4.14 -6.49
CA ALA A 64 -9.07 -5.58 -6.54
C ALA A 64 -10.29 -5.94 -7.42
N TYR A 65 -10.11 -6.91 -8.30
CA TYR A 65 -11.19 -7.53 -9.09
C TYR A 65 -11.01 -9.05 -9.20
N PRO A 66 -12.07 -9.82 -9.50
CA PRO A 66 -11.95 -11.26 -9.70
C PRO A 66 -10.88 -11.58 -10.74
N PRO A 67 -9.80 -12.30 -10.38
CA PRO A 67 -8.73 -12.60 -11.33
C PRO A 67 -9.26 -13.39 -12.52
N PRO A 68 -8.87 -13.03 -13.77
CA PRO A 68 -9.25 -13.78 -14.96
C PRO A 68 -8.87 -15.26 -14.89
N ALA A 69 -9.60 -16.08 -15.66
CA ALA A 69 -9.29 -17.50 -15.76
C ALA A 69 -7.85 -17.73 -16.21
N GLY A 70 -7.13 -18.62 -15.53
CA GLY A 70 -5.74 -18.95 -15.82
C GLY A 70 -4.70 -18.15 -15.02
N VAL A 71 -5.08 -17.04 -14.37
CA VAL A 71 -4.19 -16.32 -13.45
C VAL A 71 -3.80 -17.22 -12.28
N ARG A 72 -2.53 -17.15 -11.89
CA ARG A 72 -1.91 -17.94 -10.81
C ARG A 72 -1.26 -17.08 -9.74
N ALA A 73 -0.85 -15.87 -10.08
CA ALA A 73 -0.30 -14.88 -9.15
C ALA A 73 -0.95 -13.52 -9.37
N VAL A 74 -1.16 -12.77 -8.30
CA VAL A 74 -1.73 -11.42 -8.36
C VAL A 74 -0.94 -10.50 -7.43
N SER A 75 -0.71 -9.26 -7.86
CA SER A 75 -0.26 -8.19 -6.96
C SER A 75 -1.37 -7.18 -6.73
N ARG A 76 -1.58 -6.82 -5.46
CA ARG A 76 -2.65 -5.92 -4.98
C ARG A 76 -2.08 -4.97 -3.95
N ASP A 77 -2.68 -3.79 -3.83
CA ASP A 77 -2.36 -2.84 -2.76
C ASP A 77 -2.51 -3.48 -1.37
N ARG A 78 -1.64 -3.09 -0.42
CA ARG A 78 -1.67 -3.57 0.97
C ARG A 78 -3.00 -3.36 1.70
N THR A 79 -3.86 -2.48 1.21
CA THR A 79 -5.20 -2.22 1.75
C THR A 79 -6.29 -3.11 1.16
N ALA A 80 -5.98 -3.85 0.09
CA ALA A 80 -6.92 -4.78 -0.55
C ALA A 80 -6.79 -6.19 0.03
N GLU A 81 -7.89 -6.95 -0.03
CA GLU A 81 -7.88 -8.37 0.36
C GLU A 81 -7.11 -9.22 -0.67
N PRO A 82 -6.37 -10.26 -0.23
CA PRO A 82 -5.81 -11.28 -1.12
C PRO A 82 -6.89 -12.01 -1.93
N ALA A 83 -6.54 -12.44 -3.14
CA ALA A 83 -7.39 -13.32 -3.94
C ALA A 83 -7.27 -14.78 -3.44
N PRO A 84 -8.38 -15.42 -3.04
CA PRO A 84 -8.35 -16.80 -2.54
C PRO A 84 -7.75 -17.78 -3.56
N GLY A 85 -6.89 -18.69 -3.08
CA GLY A 85 -6.34 -19.78 -3.88
C GLY A 85 -5.25 -19.41 -4.87
N LEU A 86 -4.79 -18.15 -4.90
CA LEU A 86 -3.70 -17.68 -5.74
C LEU A 86 -2.44 -17.36 -4.93
N TYR A 87 -1.33 -17.14 -5.62
CA TYR A 87 -0.14 -16.54 -5.02
C TYR A 87 -0.32 -15.01 -4.92
N ASN A 88 -0.34 -14.47 -3.71
CA ASN A 88 -0.69 -13.06 -3.49
C ASN A 88 0.53 -12.22 -3.11
N ILE A 89 0.79 -11.17 -3.88
CA ILE A 89 1.88 -10.21 -3.67
C ILE A 89 1.28 -8.91 -3.14
N CYS A 90 1.76 -8.46 -1.99
CA CYS A 90 1.32 -7.25 -1.31
C CYS A 90 2.16 -6.06 -1.79
N TYR A 91 1.57 -5.17 -2.56
CA TYR A 91 2.21 -3.93 -2.97
C TYR A 91 2.36 -2.98 -1.78
N VAL A 92 3.58 -2.47 -1.58
CA VAL A 92 3.89 -1.50 -0.53
C VAL A 92 4.76 -0.40 -1.14
N ASN A 93 4.25 0.82 -1.29
CA ASN A 93 5.11 1.94 -1.66
C ASN A 93 6.02 2.29 -0.47
N ALA A 94 7.27 1.84 -0.55
CA ALA A 94 8.22 1.89 0.56
C ALA A 94 9.23 3.04 0.40
N PHE A 95 9.36 3.62 -0.78
CA PHE A 95 10.40 4.62 -1.10
C PHE A 95 9.83 6.00 -1.43
N GLN A 96 8.52 6.13 -1.59
CA GLN A 96 7.82 7.40 -1.84
C GLN A 96 6.57 7.53 -0.96
N ALA A 97 6.09 8.75 -0.82
CA ALA A 97 4.87 9.09 -0.09
C ALA A 97 3.69 9.19 -1.06
N GLN A 98 2.91 8.12 -1.21
CA GLN A 98 1.71 8.12 -2.06
C GLN A 98 0.68 9.17 -1.66
N PRO A 99 -0.18 9.64 -2.58
CA PRO A 99 -1.18 10.66 -2.30
C PRO A 99 -2.09 10.34 -1.10
N ASP A 100 -2.48 9.08 -0.94
CA ASP A 100 -3.32 8.59 0.17
C ASP A 100 -2.57 8.50 1.52
N ALA A 101 -1.26 8.32 1.49
CA ALA A 101 -0.38 8.34 2.66
C ALA A 101 0.30 9.71 2.88
N THR A 102 0.07 10.69 2.00
CA THR A 102 0.83 11.94 2.00
C THR A 102 0.63 12.76 3.28
N GLY A 103 -0.58 12.76 3.85
CA GLY A 103 -0.85 13.43 5.14
C GLY A 103 -0.04 12.85 6.29
N LEU A 104 0.11 11.51 6.34
CA LEU A 104 0.97 10.85 7.33
C LEU A 104 2.39 11.41 7.28
N TRP A 105 2.99 11.44 6.08
CA TRP A 105 4.37 11.85 5.93
C TRP A 105 4.56 13.35 6.15
N LYS A 106 3.69 14.20 5.60
CA LYS A 106 3.81 15.66 5.73
C LYS A 106 3.55 16.15 7.16
N ASP A 107 2.58 15.55 7.84
CA ASP A 107 2.12 16.07 9.13
C ASP A 107 2.84 15.42 10.32
N ARG A 108 3.19 14.13 10.21
CA ARG A 108 3.78 13.37 11.34
C ARG A 108 5.26 13.04 11.19
N HIS A 109 5.75 12.91 9.95
CA HIS A 109 7.14 12.54 9.68
C HIS A 109 7.82 13.42 8.60
N PRO A 110 7.70 14.76 8.67
CA PRO A 110 8.28 15.65 7.66
C PRO A 110 9.82 15.56 7.56
N GLU A 111 10.48 15.01 8.58
CA GLU A 111 11.92 14.72 8.64
C GLU A 111 12.34 13.50 7.80
N LEU A 112 11.39 12.62 7.48
CA LEU A 112 11.60 11.43 6.64
C LEU A 112 11.32 11.69 5.17
N LEU A 113 10.89 12.90 4.80
CA LEU A 113 10.83 13.35 3.41
C LEU A 113 12.20 13.83 2.96
N LEU A 114 12.63 13.42 1.76
CA LEU A 114 13.85 13.91 1.13
C LEU A 114 13.67 15.38 0.76
N ARG A 115 14.66 16.22 1.08
CA ARG A 115 14.61 17.66 0.84
C ARG A 115 15.73 18.14 -0.06
N ASP A 116 15.44 19.19 -0.83
CA ASP A 116 16.42 19.92 -1.63
C ASP A 116 17.22 20.94 -0.81
N GLY A 117 18.08 21.70 -1.49
CA GLY A 117 18.92 22.72 -0.85
C GLY A 117 18.14 23.89 -0.26
N ASP A 118 16.90 24.10 -0.72
CA ASP A 118 15.98 25.12 -0.22
C ASP A 118 15.05 24.56 0.88
N GLY A 119 15.26 23.29 1.27
CA GLY A 119 14.45 22.61 2.27
C GLY A 119 13.09 22.13 1.77
N LYS A 120 12.80 22.18 0.46
CA LYS A 120 11.54 21.71 -0.11
C LYS A 120 11.58 20.20 -0.36
N PRO A 121 10.46 19.47 -0.24
CA PRO A 121 10.43 18.06 -0.59
C PRO A 121 10.85 17.83 -2.05
N VAL A 122 11.69 16.83 -2.28
CA VAL A 122 12.02 16.35 -3.61
C VAL A 122 10.85 15.51 -4.10
N ILE A 123 10.21 15.96 -5.19
CA ILE A 123 9.02 15.34 -5.78
C ILE A 123 9.41 14.58 -7.03
N ASP A 124 8.94 13.34 -7.12
CA ASP A 124 8.91 12.58 -8.35
C ASP A 124 7.90 13.21 -9.33
N LYS A 125 8.36 13.66 -10.49
CA LYS A 125 7.49 14.37 -11.45
C LYS A 125 6.55 13.45 -12.20
N ASP A 126 6.87 12.17 -12.29
CA ASP A 126 6.06 11.22 -13.03
C ASP A 126 4.84 10.78 -12.21
N TRP A 127 4.97 10.82 -10.88
CA TRP A 127 3.96 10.34 -9.92
C TRP A 127 3.39 11.43 -9.00
N ASP A 128 3.99 12.63 -8.97
CA ASP A 128 3.69 13.73 -8.02
C ASP A 128 3.83 13.32 -6.55
N GLU A 129 4.78 12.41 -6.27
CA GLU A 129 5.02 11.84 -4.95
C GLU A 129 6.33 12.35 -4.33
N PRO A 130 6.33 12.81 -3.06
CA PRO A 130 7.56 13.08 -2.34
C PRO A 130 8.41 11.81 -2.14
N LEU A 131 9.71 11.92 -2.41
CA LEU A 131 10.66 10.84 -2.11
C LEU A 131 10.90 10.73 -0.59
N LEU A 132 11.07 9.50 -0.10
CA LEU A 132 11.48 9.23 1.27
C LEU A 132 13.00 9.32 1.42
N ASP A 133 13.45 9.89 2.53
CA ASP A 133 14.87 10.09 2.81
C ASP A 133 15.50 8.85 3.42
N ILE A 134 16.09 8.02 2.55
CA ILE A 134 16.81 6.81 2.92
C ILE A 134 18.32 7.05 3.09
N SER A 135 18.80 8.30 3.11
CA SER A 135 20.24 8.63 3.02
C SER A 135 21.06 8.12 4.20
N THR A 136 20.50 8.12 5.41
CA THR A 136 21.22 7.71 6.62
C THR A 136 20.64 6.44 7.24
N GLY A 137 21.47 5.71 8.00
CA GLY A 137 21.00 4.53 8.74
C GLY A 137 19.93 4.86 9.78
N ALA A 138 19.96 6.07 10.37
CA ALA A 138 18.95 6.51 11.31
C ALA A 138 17.59 6.70 10.63
N LYS A 139 17.56 7.39 9.48
CA LYS A 139 16.32 7.58 8.72
C LYS A 139 15.77 6.27 8.17
N ARG A 140 16.62 5.37 7.67
CA ARG A 140 16.19 4.02 7.26
C ARG A 140 15.54 3.23 8.40
N ARG A 141 16.04 3.33 9.63
CA ARG A 141 15.40 2.71 10.80
C ARG A 141 14.07 3.35 11.14
N ALA A 142 13.99 4.68 11.17
CA ALA A 142 12.75 5.40 11.41
C ALA A 142 11.68 5.09 10.34
N LEU A 143 12.08 4.94 9.08
CA LEU A 143 11.19 4.47 8.01
C LEU A 143 10.67 3.04 8.27
N MET A 144 11.52 2.14 8.80
CA MET A 144 11.10 0.79 9.16
C MET A 144 10.11 0.76 10.33
N ASP A 145 10.12 1.74 11.22
CA ASP A 145 9.12 1.86 12.30
C ASP A 145 7.70 2.12 11.73
N ILE A 146 7.61 2.57 10.47
CA ILE A 146 6.34 2.86 9.77
C ILE A 146 6.02 1.79 8.73
N VAL A 147 6.98 1.48 7.84
CA VAL A 147 6.80 0.53 6.73
C VAL A 147 6.84 -0.92 7.22
N GLY A 148 7.58 -1.21 8.29
CA GLY A 148 7.65 -2.55 8.89
C GLY A 148 6.27 -3.08 9.31
N PRO A 149 5.47 -2.31 10.08
CA PRO A 149 4.09 -2.65 10.38
C PRO A 149 3.18 -2.87 9.16
N TRP A 150 3.43 -2.19 8.03
CA TRP A 150 2.69 -2.44 6.79
C TRP A 150 3.00 -3.82 6.22
N ILE A 151 4.28 -4.22 6.22
CA ILE A 151 4.72 -5.56 5.82
C ILE A 151 4.12 -6.63 6.75
N ASP A 152 4.09 -6.36 8.05
CA ASP A 152 3.46 -7.27 9.02
C ASP A 152 1.96 -7.42 8.75
N GLY A 153 1.29 -6.32 8.39
CA GLY A 153 -0.11 -6.32 7.98
C GLY A 153 -0.36 -7.19 6.75
N CYS A 154 0.53 -7.17 5.76
CA CYS A 154 0.46 -8.07 4.60
C CYS A 154 0.49 -9.56 5.03
N ALA A 155 1.40 -9.92 5.95
CA ALA A 155 1.46 -11.30 6.45
C ALA A 155 0.19 -11.69 7.21
N GLN A 156 -0.32 -10.80 8.06
CA GLN A 156 -1.56 -11.03 8.82
C GLN A 156 -2.78 -11.16 7.90
N ALA A 157 -2.83 -10.42 6.80
CA ALA A 157 -3.89 -10.50 5.80
C ALA A 157 -3.80 -11.79 4.94
N GLY A 158 -2.69 -12.53 5.00
CA GLY A 158 -2.51 -13.79 4.27
C GLY A 158 -1.88 -13.64 2.89
N PHE A 159 -1.14 -12.56 2.64
CA PHE A 159 -0.29 -12.46 1.45
C PHE A 159 0.90 -13.43 1.54
N ASP A 160 1.45 -13.80 0.37
CA ASP A 160 2.61 -14.68 0.24
C ASP A 160 3.92 -13.93 0.10
N ALA A 161 3.85 -12.71 -0.41
CA ALA A 161 5.00 -11.88 -0.71
C ALA A 161 4.69 -10.40 -0.49
N VAL A 162 5.73 -9.59 -0.41
CA VAL A 162 5.64 -8.13 -0.58
C VAL A 162 6.38 -7.69 -1.85
N GLU A 163 5.90 -6.61 -2.46
CA GLU A 163 6.57 -5.87 -3.52
C GLU A 163 6.81 -4.44 -3.01
N PRO A 164 7.99 -4.14 -2.43
CA PRO A 164 8.34 -2.78 -2.07
C PRO A 164 8.60 -1.95 -3.33
N ASP A 165 7.73 -1.00 -3.63
CA ASP A 165 7.78 -0.21 -4.85
C ASP A 165 8.76 0.96 -4.75
N ASN A 166 9.13 1.51 -5.92
CA ASN A 166 9.96 2.71 -6.06
C ASN A 166 11.41 2.58 -5.53
N LEU A 167 11.96 1.36 -5.54
CA LEU A 167 13.37 1.08 -5.22
C LEU A 167 14.36 1.98 -6.00
N ASP A 168 14.00 2.32 -7.23
CA ASP A 168 14.74 3.20 -8.15
C ASP A 168 14.60 4.71 -7.86
N SER A 169 13.91 5.12 -6.78
CA SER A 169 13.75 6.55 -6.43
C SER A 169 15.06 7.33 -6.33
N TYR A 170 16.19 6.64 -6.09
CA TYR A 170 17.50 7.28 -6.07
C TYR A 170 17.86 7.95 -7.40
N GLU A 171 17.39 7.41 -8.53
CA GLU A 171 17.62 7.94 -9.87
C GLU A 171 16.92 9.28 -10.09
N ARG A 172 15.79 9.49 -9.40
CA ARG A 172 14.95 10.69 -9.48
C ARG A 172 15.21 11.68 -8.35
N SER A 173 16.21 11.41 -7.49
CA SER A 173 16.55 12.24 -6.33
C SER A 173 17.37 13.51 -6.65
N GLY A 174 17.78 13.69 -7.90
CA GLY A 174 18.72 14.74 -8.31
C GLY A 174 20.09 14.59 -7.63
N GLY A 175 20.58 13.35 -7.47
CA GLY A 175 21.89 13.02 -6.91
C GLY A 175 21.97 13.00 -5.38
N ARG A 176 20.84 13.15 -4.67
CA ARG A 176 20.79 13.18 -3.19
C ARG A 176 20.76 11.79 -2.56
N LEU A 177 20.25 10.82 -3.30
CA LEU A 177 20.24 9.41 -2.92
C LEU A 177 21.14 8.64 -3.89
N THR A 178 21.70 7.53 -3.39
CA THR A 178 22.58 6.65 -4.17
C THR A 178 21.98 5.25 -4.25
N ALA A 179 22.44 4.47 -5.23
CA ALA A 179 22.15 3.03 -5.31
C ALA A 179 22.50 2.30 -4.00
N GLY A 180 23.57 2.71 -3.31
CA GLY A 180 23.95 2.16 -2.00
C GLY A 180 22.94 2.47 -0.89
N HIS A 181 22.35 3.67 -0.90
CA HIS A 181 21.27 4.00 0.04
C HIS A 181 20.03 3.14 -0.22
N ALA A 182 19.64 2.98 -1.50
CA ALA A 182 18.51 2.15 -1.91
C ALA A 182 18.71 0.69 -1.51
N THR A 183 19.86 0.11 -1.84
CA THR A 183 20.23 -1.26 -1.48
C THR A 183 20.20 -1.48 0.03
N ALA A 184 20.77 -0.55 0.82
CA ALA A 184 20.78 -0.65 2.27
C ALA A 184 19.37 -0.65 2.89
N PHE A 185 18.42 0.09 2.30
CA PHE A 185 17.04 0.09 2.74
C PHE A 185 16.27 -1.15 2.26
N ALA A 186 16.46 -1.56 1.00
CA ALA A 186 15.90 -2.80 0.46
C ALA A 186 16.27 -4.03 1.30
N GLN A 187 17.51 -4.11 1.78
CA GLN A 187 17.94 -5.16 2.71
C GLN A 187 17.18 -5.16 4.04
N LEU A 188 16.78 -3.99 4.57
CA LEU A 188 15.96 -3.92 5.78
C LEU A 188 14.53 -4.41 5.52
N LEU A 189 13.93 -3.99 4.41
CA LEU A 189 12.61 -4.42 3.97
C LEU A 189 12.58 -5.94 3.76
N ALA A 190 13.58 -6.48 3.06
CA ALA A 190 13.67 -7.92 2.79
C ALA A 190 13.87 -8.73 4.08
N ARG A 191 14.71 -8.25 5.00
CA ARG A 191 14.86 -8.90 6.33
C ARG A 191 13.53 -8.93 7.09
N ARG A 192 12.77 -7.83 7.08
CA ARG A 192 11.46 -7.77 7.76
C ARG A 192 10.44 -8.72 7.12
N ALA A 193 10.35 -8.73 5.79
CA ALA A 193 9.47 -9.63 5.06
C ALA A 193 9.78 -11.11 5.36
N HIS A 194 11.06 -11.50 5.31
CA HIS A 194 11.46 -12.87 5.63
C HIS A 194 11.19 -13.27 7.08
N GLN A 195 11.28 -12.34 8.04
CA GLN A 195 10.87 -12.59 9.44
C GLN A 195 9.37 -12.89 9.56
N GLN A 196 8.56 -12.41 8.63
CA GLN A 196 7.12 -12.69 8.52
C GLN A 196 6.82 -13.81 7.53
N HIS A 197 7.83 -14.56 7.08
CA HIS A 197 7.72 -15.64 6.10
C HIS A 197 7.16 -15.21 4.73
N LEU A 198 7.28 -13.93 4.39
CA LEU A 198 6.92 -13.39 3.08
C LEU A 198 8.12 -13.45 2.13
N ALA A 199 7.87 -13.82 0.86
CA ALA A 199 8.84 -13.56 -0.20
C ALA A 199 8.91 -12.06 -0.53
N VAL A 200 9.93 -11.65 -1.28
CA VAL A 200 10.14 -10.25 -1.67
C VAL A 200 10.32 -10.18 -3.19
N ALA A 201 9.44 -9.45 -3.85
CA ALA A 201 9.58 -9.11 -5.25
C ALA A 201 10.44 -7.86 -5.41
N GLN A 202 11.41 -7.90 -6.32
CA GLN A 202 12.13 -6.71 -6.76
C GLN A 202 11.36 -6.10 -7.93
N LYS A 203 10.89 -4.86 -7.75
CA LYS A 203 10.26 -4.06 -8.80
C LYS A 203 11.33 -3.19 -9.47
N ASN A 204 11.43 -3.26 -10.79
CA ASN A 204 12.44 -2.56 -11.61
C ASN A 204 13.89 -2.85 -11.16
N THR A 205 14.80 -1.92 -11.46
CA THR A 205 16.16 -1.81 -10.90
C THR A 205 17.03 -3.05 -11.09
N THR A 206 16.98 -3.67 -12.27
CA THR A 206 17.79 -4.85 -12.62
C THR A 206 19.30 -4.61 -12.48
N ASP A 207 19.74 -3.37 -12.57
CA ASP A 207 21.15 -2.98 -12.42
C ASP A 207 21.70 -3.17 -10.99
N LEU A 208 20.82 -3.42 -10.01
CA LEU A 208 21.21 -3.80 -8.63
C LEU A 208 21.31 -5.31 -8.43
N LEU A 209 21.02 -6.12 -9.45
CA LEU A 209 21.24 -7.57 -9.40
C LEU A 209 22.76 -7.87 -9.48
N PRO A 210 23.24 -8.93 -8.81
CA PRO A 210 24.64 -9.33 -8.83
C PRO A 210 25.13 -9.83 -10.19
#